data_AF-A0A1H9P1T4-F1
#
_entry.id   AF-A0A1H9P1T4-F1
#
_cell.length_a   1.000
_cell.length_b   1.000
_cell.length_c   1.000
_cell.angle_alpha   90.00
_cell.angle_beta   90.00
_cell.angle_gamma   90.00
#
_symmetry.space_group_name_H-M   'P 1'
#
loop_
_entity.id
_entity.type
_entity.pdbx_description
1 polymer ?
#
loop_
_entity_poly.entity_id
_entity_poly.type
_entity_poly.pdbx_seq_one_letter_code
_entity_poly.pdbx_strand_id
1 'polypeptide(L)'
;MFKLLLSKTLLLLLSAAFIFTVAACSGNDEAEEAEAESFTLPQLTEERADAATMVLVSAPPVQPEDHVNRWNAEQQEASCLTCHENEDTGAAMLPDDHYIDNNRENDVYRTYCIQCHGEQKDDKPGFNRDAGD
;
A
#
# COMPACT_ATOMS: atom_id res chain seq x y z
N MET A 1 -6.40 43.38 31.05
CA MET A 1 -7.33 42.23 31.01
C MET A 1 -8.57 42.57 30.17
N PHE A 2 -8.44 42.71 28.85
CA PHE A 2 -9.58 43.06 27.96
C PHE A 2 -9.36 42.52 26.53
N LYS A 3 -9.11 41.22 26.39
CA LYS A 3 -8.88 40.59 25.07
C LYS A 3 -9.42 39.16 24.93
N LEU A 4 -10.46 38.80 25.69
CA LEU A 4 -10.97 37.42 25.75
C LEU A 4 -12.48 37.23 25.54
N LEU A 5 -13.18 38.22 24.97
CA LEU A 5 -14.64 38.18 24.86
C LEU A 5 -15.22 38.22 23.43
N LEU A 6 -14.41 38.29 22.37
CA LEU A 6 -14.93 38.42 21.00
C LEU A 6 -14.91 37.15 20.13
N SER A 7 -14.38 36.02 20.60
CA SER A 7 -14.19 34.84 19.73
C SER A 7 -15.27 33.76 19.85
N LYS A 8 -16.23 33.90 20.77
CA LYS A 8 -17.24 32.86 21.04
C LYS A 8 -18.60 33.09 20.39
N THR A 9 -18.84 34.24 19.77
CA THR A 9 -20.11 34.57 19.09
C THR A 9 -20.08 34.33 17.58
N LEU A 10 -18.95 33.93 17.00
CA LEU A 10 -18.86 33.58 15.58
C LEU A 10 -19.24 32.10 15.29
N LEU A 11 -19.47 31.30 16.34
CA LEU A 11 -19.70 29.85 16.24
C LEU A 11 -21.19 29.43 16.28
N LEU A 12 -22.12 30.33 15.90
CA LEU A 12 -23.57 30.11 16.07
C LEU A 12 -24.42 30.52 14.85
N LEU A 13 -23.82 30.64 13.66
CA LEU A 13 -24.50 31.00 12.41
C LEU A 13 -24.11 30.11 11.22
N LEU A 14 -23.94 28.80 11.43
CA LEU A 14 -23.65 27.83 10.35
C LEU A 14 -24.46 26.54 10.49
N SER A 15 -25.74 26.66 10.85
CA SER A 15 -26.65 25.52 11.08
C SER A 15 -27.94 25.56 10.25
N ALA A 16 -27.96 26.26 9.11
CA ALA A 16 -29.12 26.26 8.23
C ALA A 16 -28.71 26.33 6.76
N ALA A 17 -28.63 25.17 6.10
CA ALA A 17 -29.04 24.90 4.71
C ALA A 17 -28.21 23.75 4.12
N PHE A 18 -28.62 22.52 4.41
CA PHE A 18 -28.33 21.39 3.53
C PHE A 18 -29.60 20.55 3.40
N ILE A 19 -30.57 21.10 2.67
CA ILE A 19 -31.70 20.33 2.16
C ILE A 19 -31.14 19.56 0.95
N PHE A 20 -30.71 18.33 1.19
CA PHE A 20 -30.30 17.42 0.13
C PHE A 20 -31.58 16.83 -0.49
N THR A 21 -32.05 17.45 -1.57
CA THR A 21 -33.12 16.93 -2.40
C THR A 21 -32.59 15.67 -3.10
N VAL A 22 -32.97 14.48 -2.62
CA VAL A 22 -32.74 13.22 -3.32
C VAL A 22 -33.70 13.19 -4.50
N ALA A 23 -33.25 13.71 -5.65
CA ALA A 23 -33.88 13.43 -6.93
C ALA A 23 -33.64 11.95 -7.24
N ALA A 24 -34.69 11.15 -7.15
CA ALA A 24 -34.71 9.78 -7.60
C ALA A 24 -34.42 9.76 -9.12
N CYS A 25 -33.19 9.40 -9.49
CA CYS A 25 -32.90 8.93 -10.83
C CYS A 25 -33.54 7.54 -10.96
N SER A 26 -34.82 7.48 -11.31
CA SER A 26 -35.37 6.31 -12.00
C SER A 26 -34.83 6.34 -13.42
N GLY A 27 -33.58 5.91 -13.57
CA GLY A 27 -33.06 5.45 -14.84
C GLY A 27 -33.77 4.14 -15.16
N ASN A 28 -34.52 4.14 -16.26
CA ASN A 28 -34.97 2.92 -16.90
C ASN A 28 -33.70 2.23 -17.40
N ASP A 29 -33.14 1.31 -16.61
CA ASP A 29 -32.12 0.37 -17.09
C ASP A 29 -32.83 -0.70 -17.92
N GLU A 30 -33.32 -0.29 -19.09
CA GLU A 30 -33.52 -1.22 -20.20
C GLU A 30 -32.13 -1.58 -20.69
N ALA A 31 -31.61 -2.67 -20.12
CA ALA A 31 -30.40 -3.33 -20.55
C ALA A 31 -30.60 -3.81 -21.99
N GLU A 32 -30.22 -2.96 -22.94
CA GLU A 32 -29.93 -3.37 -24.31
C GLU A 32 -28.67 -4.25 -24.23
N GLU A 33 -28.86 -5.57 -24.36
CA GLU A 33 -27.77 -6.53 -24.57
C GLU A 33 -27.11 -6.19 -25.91
N ALA A 34 -26.16 -5.26 -25.87
CA ALA A 34 -25.19 -5.08 -26.94
C ALA A 34 -24.37 -6.38 -27.01
N GLU A 35 -24.53 -7.08 -28.14
CA GLU A 35 -23.77 -8.28 -28.47
C GLU A 35 -22.27 -7.92 -28.45
N ALA A 36 -21.59 -8.29 -27.36
CA ALA A 36 -20.19 -7.96 -27.16
C ALA A 36 -19.35 -8.78 -28.14
N GLU A 37 -18.75 -8.11 -29.14
CA GLU A 37 -17.70 -8.73 -29.95
C GLU A 37 -16.63 -9.30 -29.02
N SER A 38 -16.37 -10.60 -29.15
CA SER A 38 -15.40 -11.28 -28.31
C SER A 38 -13.99 -10.80 -28.67
N PHE A 39 -13.48 -9.83 -27.93
CA PHE A 39 -12.09 -9.39 -28.04
C PHE A 39 -11.18 -10.48 -27.44
N THR A 40 -10.51 -11.23 -28.32
CA THR A 40 -9.55 -12.24 -27.89
C THR A 40 -8.21 -11.57 -27.56
N LEU A 41 -7.89 -11.45 -26.28
CA LEU A 41 -6.56 -11.07 -25.80
C LEU A 41 -5.58 -12.23 -26.08
N PRO A 42 -4.58 -12.08 -26.96
CA PRO A 42 -3.62 -13.17 -27.25
C PRO A 42 -2.94 -13.72 -25.99
N GLN A 43 -2.73 -12.87 -25.00
CA GLN A 43 -2.16 -13.19 -23.68
C GLN A 43 -2.97 -14.22 -22.87
N LEU A 44 -4.26 -14.41 -23.19
CA LEU A 44 -5.12 -15.41 -22.53
C LEU A 44 -5.09 -16.77 -23.24
N THR A 45 -4.62 -16.81 -24.50
CA THR A 45 -4.58 -18.02 -25.33
C THR A 45 -3.17 -18.60 -25.47
N GLU A 46 -2.13 -17.85 -25.09
CA GLU A 46 -0.74 -18.31 -25.13
C GLU A 46 -0.37 -19.13 -23.89
N GLU A 47 0.41 -20.20 -24.12
CA GLU A 47 1.00 -21.01 -23.05
C GLU A 47 2.09 -20.19 -22.34
N ARG A 48 1.73 -19.56 -21.22
CA ARG A 48 2.65 -18.80 -20.37
C ARG A 48 3.38 -19.74 -19.41
N ALA A 49 4.64 -19.42 -19.10
CA ALA A 49 5.35 -20.05 -18.01
C ALA A 49 4.53 -19.94 -16.71
N ASP A 50 4.55 -21.00 -15.90
CA ASP A 50 3.82 -21.01 -14.63
C ASP A 50 4.26 -19.81 -13.78
N ALA A 51 3.32 -18.93 -13.49
CA ALA A 51 3.56 -17.74 -12.68
C ALA A 51 4.08 -18.08 -11.28
N ALA A 52 3.78 -19.28 -10.76
CA ALA A 52 4.34 -19.76 -9.50
C ALA A 52 5.86 -19.99 -9.57
N THR A 53 6.40 -20.18 -10.77
CA THR A 53 7.85 -20.38 -11.02
C THR A 53 8.56 -19.11 -11.49
N MET A 54 7.83 -18.03 -11.75
CA MET A 54 8.41 -16.75 -12.14
C MET A 54 9.02 -16.07 -10.92
N VAL A 55 10.30 -16.30 -10.68
CA VAL A 55 11.08 -15.55 -9.70
C VAL A 55 11.32 -14.15 -10.25
N LEU A 56 10.74 -13.14 -9.61
CA LEU A 56 11.08 -11.76 -9.85
C LEU A 56 12.52 -11.54 -9.36
N VAL A 57 13.46 -11.50 -10.30
CA VAL A 57 14.85 -11.12 -10.01
C VAL A 57 14.80 -9.73 -9.39
N SER A 58 15.36 -9.60 -8.19
CA SER A 58 15.35 -8.36 -7.39
C SER A 58 14.01 -7.96 -6.78
N ALA A 59 13.10 -8.90 -6.52
CA ALA A 59 11.96 -8.61 -5.64
C ALA A 59 12.46 -8.20 -4.24
N PRO A 60 11.92 -7.11 -3.66
CA PRO A 60 12.22 -6.74 -2.28
C PRO A 60 11.87 -7.90 -1.32
N PRO A 61 12.71 -8.21 -0.33
CA PRO A 61 12.38 -9.18 0.70
C PRO A 61 11.14 -8.73 1.47
N VAL A 62 10.28 -9.70 1.79
CA VAL A 62 9.12 -9.49 2.64
C VAL A 62 9.57 -9.30 4.09
N GLN A 63 8.80 -8.54 4.85
CA GLN A 63 9.10 -8.33 6.26
C GLN A 63 8.82 -9.62 7.05
N PRO A 64 9.78 -10.07 7.90
CA PRO A 64 9.54 -11.17 8.82
C PRO A 64 8.45 -10.86 9.85
N GLU A 65 7.88 -11.89 10.47
CA GLU A 65 6.77 -11.73 11.44
C GLU A 65 7.12 -10.87 12.66
N ASP A 66 8.39 -10.76 13.04
CA ASP A 66 8.85 -9.96 14.18
C ASP A 66 9.03 -8.46 13.85
N HIS A 67 8.80 -8.07 12.59
CA HIS A 67 8.81 -6.68 12.12
C HIS A 67 7.43 -6.01 12.20
N VAL A 68 6.41 -6.73 12.68
CA VAL A 68 5.06 -6.20 12.88
C VAL A 68 5.10 -4.93 13.74
N ASN A 69 4.45 -3.87 13.25
CA ASN A 69 4.37 -2.56 13.90
C ASN A 69 5.72 -1.85 14.15
N ARG A 70 6.81 -2.23 13.46
CA ARG A 70 8.10 -1.51 13.56
C ARG A 70 8.11 -0.20 12.78
N TRP A 71 7.35 -0.13 11.69
CA TRP A 71 7.21 1.09 10.90
C TRP A 71 6.49 2.18 11.70
N ASN A 72 7.13 3.36 11.80
CA ASN A 72 6.51 4.57 12.33
C ASN A 72 6.42 5.63 11.23
N ALA A 73 5.18 6.00 10.85
CA ALA A 73 4.94 6.95 9.76
C ALA A 73 5.47 8.37 10.02
N GLU A 74 5.63 8.78 11.28
CA GLU A 74 6.19 10.09 11.64
C GLU A 74 7.72 10.11 11.52
N GLN A 75 8.37 8.98 11.84
CA GLN A 75 9.83 8.82 11.76
C GLN A 75 10.32 8.30 10.41
N GLN A 76 9.41 7.81 9.57
CA GLN A 76 9.70 7.22 8.27
C GLN A 76 10.83 6.17 8.35
N GLU A 77 11.83 6.26 7.47
CA GLU A 77 12.96 5.34 7.39
C GLU A 77 13.71 5.22 8.72
N ALA A 78 13.82 6.30 9.50
CA ALA A 78 14.58 6.30 10.74
C ALA A 78 14.08 5.22 11.74
N SER A 79 12.79 4.90 11.69
CA SER A 79 12.21 3.81 12.49
C SER A 79 12.78 2.42 12.14
N CYS A 80 13.11 2.20 10.87
CA CYS A 80 13.72 0.97 10.37
C CYS A 80 15.25 1.01 10.48
N LEU A 81 15.87 2.15 10.17
CA LEU A 81 17.33 2.32 10.19
C LEU A 81 17.92 2.21 11.60
N THR A 82 17.10 2.38 12.65
CA THR A 82 17.49 2.07 14.04
C THR A 82 18.15 0.69 14.18
N CYS A 83 17.72 -0.29 13.37
CA CYS A 83 18.37 -1.59 13.27
C CYS A 83 19.15 -1.77 11.98
N HIS A 84 18.57 -1.37 10.83
CA HIS A 84 19.15 -1.69 9.52
C HIS A 84 20.35 -0.82 9.10
N GLU A 85 20.77 0.13 9.93
CA GLU A 85 22.06 0.84 9.81
C GLU A 85 23.00 0.58 11.00
N ASN A 86 22.61 -0.32 11.89
CA ASN A 86 23.40 -0.67 13.06
C ASN A 86 23.83 -2.14 13.02
N GLU A 87 25.11 -2.35 12.71
CA GLU A 87 25.74 -3.67 12.60
C GLU A 87 25.64 -4.49 13.90
N ASP A 88 25.53 -3.84 15.07
CA ASP A 88 25.45 -4.51 16.37
C ASP A 88 24.10 -5.19 16.62
N THR A 89 23.06 -4.86 15.84
CA THR A 89 21.71 -5.43 16.03
C THR A 89 21.54 -6.79 15.38
N GLY A 90 22.44 -7.17 14.47
CA GLY A 90 22.31 -8.37 13.65
C GLY A 90 21.27 -8.28 12.53
N ALA A 91 20.62 -7.12 12.35
CA ALA A 91 19.75 -6.89 11.21
C ALA A 91 20.57 -6.77 9.91
N ALA A 92 20.00 -7.20 8.79
CA ALA A 92 20.64 -7.03 7.50
C ALA A 92 20.76 -5.54 7.16
N MET A 93 21.97 -5.10 6.82
CA MET A 93 22.22 -3.72 6.42
C MET A 93 21.56 -3.43 5.06
N LEU A 94 21.14 -2.18 4.85
CA LEU A 94 20.64 -1.74 3.55
C LEU A 94 21.71 -1.94 2.46
N PRO A 95 21.35 -2.51 1.29
CA PRO A 95 22.23 -2.53 0.14
C PRO A 95 22.39 -1.12 -0.46
N ASP A 96 23.45 -0.94 -1.25
CA ASP A 96 23.83 0.36 -1.82
C ASP A 96 22.70 1.01 -2.62
N ASP A 97 21.86 0.22 -3.29
CA ASP A 97 20.75 0.69 -4.14
C ASP A 97 19.59 1.39 -3.39
N HIS A 98 19.66 1.47 -2.06
CA HIS A 98 18.76 2.25 -1.23
C HIS A 98 19.22 3.70 -1.02
N TYR A 99 20.48 3.99 -1.33
CA TYR A 99 21.11 5.29 -1.13
C TYR A 99 21.23 6.05 -2.45
N ILE A 100 21.21 7.38 -2.39
CA ILE A 100 21.40 8.23 -3.58
C ILE A 100 22.73 7.87 -4.25
N ASP A 101 22.69 7.71 -5.58
CA ASP A 101 23.84 7.31 -6.41
C ASP A 101 24.48 5.95 -6.07
N ASN A 102 23.79 5.11 -5.32
CA ASN A 102 24.31 3.85 -4.77
C ASN A 102 25.52 4.05 -3.84
N ASN A 103 25.51 5.11 -3.03
CA ASN A 103 26.58 5.40 -2.07
C ASN A 103 26.02 5.52 -0.65
N ARG A 104 26.44 4.63 0.25
CA ARG A 104 26.01 4.58 1.66
C ARG A 104 26.39 5.81 2.50
N GLU A 105 27.24 6.68 1.98
CA GLU A 105 27.54 7.98 2.61
C GLU A 105 26.47 9.05 2.31
N ASN A 106 25.62 8.82 1.32
CA ASN A 106 24.53 9.72 0.96
C ASN A 106 23.23 9.34 1.71
N ASP A 107 22.21 10.19 1.60
CA ASP A 107 20.89 9.92 2.16
C ASP A 107 20.18 8.74 1.47
N VAL A 108 19.32 8.05 2.23
CA VAL A 108 18.39 7.05 1.71
C VAL A 108 17.29 7.77 0.91
N TYR A 109 17.05 7.36 -0.34
CA TYR A 109 15.99 7.96 -1.17
C TYR A 109 14.67 7.18 -1.13
N ARG A 110 14.69 5.94 -0.62
CA ARG A 110 13.50 5.10 -0.44
C ARG A 110 13.01 5.16 1.01
N THR A 111 12.52 6.31 1.42
CA THR A 111 12.19 6.58 2.83
C THR A 111 10.98 5.79 3.36
N TYR A 112 10.03 5.44 2.49
CA TYR A 112 8.88 4.62 2.83
C TYR A 112 9.14 3.13 2.58
N CYS A 113 9.87 2.49 3.49
CA CYS A 113 10.30 1.08 3.37
C CYS A 113 9.12 0.13 3.11
N ILE A 114 7.97 0.38 3.76
CA ILE A 114 6.76 -0.45 3.65
C ILE A 114 6.07 -0.41 2.27
N GLN A 115 6.45 0.50 1.38
CA GLN A 115 5.91 0.51 0.00
C GLN A 115 6.42 -0.67 -0.82
N CYS A 116 7.60 -1.19 -0.49
CA CYS A 116 8.25 -2.30 -1.18
C CYS A 116 8.38 -3.54 -0.29
N HIS A 117 8.70 -3.34 1.00
CA HIS A 117 8.84 -4.42 1.97
C HIS A 117 7.53 -4.62 2.73
N GLY A 118 6.61 -5.39 2.17
CA GLY A 118 5.32 -5.72 2.81
C GLY A 118 5.45 -6.82 3.87
N GLU A 119 4.58 -6.80 4.88
CA GLU A 119 4.34 -7.94 5.76
C GLU A 119 3.66 -9.07 4.95
N GLN A 120 4.16 -10.31 5.06
CA GLN A 120 3.41 -11.47 4.61
C GLN A 120 2.65 -12.08 5.79
N LYS A 121 1.34 -11.92 5.78
CA LYS A 121 0.42 -12.72 6.62
C LYS A 121 -0.14 -13.82 5.74
N ASP A 122 0.63 -14.88 5.57
CA ASP A 122 0.14 -16.06 4.86
C ASP A 122 -0.63 -16.96 5.85
N ASP A 123 -1.89 -16.60 6.08
CA ASP A 123 -2.83 -17.41 6.85
C ASP A 123 -3.61 -18.39 5.96
N LYS A 124 -3.37 -18.38 4.65
CA LYS A 124 -4.07 -19.23 3.71
C LYS A 124 -3.41 -20.60 3.67
N PRO A 125 -4.19 -21.69 3.64
CA PRO A 125 -3.62 -22.96 3.22
C PRO A 125 -3.08 -22.77 1.80
N GLY A 126 -1.78 -23.03 1.61
CA GLY A 126 -1.13 -22.91 0.31
C GLY A 126 -2.01 -23.52 -0.77
N PHE A 127 -2.25 -22.74 -1.84
CA PHE A 127 -3.15 -23.05 -2.94
C PHE A 127 -2.68 -24.35 -3.61
N ASN A 128 -3.15 -25.52 -3.11
CA ASN A 128 -2.95 -26.91 -3.55
C ASN A 128 -2.77 -27.96 -2.43
N ARG A 129 -3.01 -27.65 -1.14
CA ARG A 129 -2.94 -28.71 -0.10
C ARG A 129 -3.98 -29.83 -0.27
N ASP A 130 -5.05 -29.63 -1.04
CA ASP A 130 -6.13 -30.62 -1.21
C ASP A 130 -6.03 -31.41 -2.53
N ALA A 131 -4.93 -31.31 -3.28
CA ALA A 131 -4.78 -32.00 -4.57
C ALA A 131 -4.14 -33.41 -4.49
N GLY A 132 -4.02 -34.00 -3.29
CA GLY A 132 -3.53 -35.37 -3.16
C GLY A 132 -3.43 -35.86 -1.72
N ASP A 133 -4.54 -36.39 -1.22
CA ASP A 133 -4.60 -37.47 -0.22
C ASP A 133 -5.66 -38.49 -0.67
#